data_AF-A0AAJ7SD60-F1
#
_entry.id   AF-A0AAJ7SD60-F1
#
_cell.length_a   1.000
_cell.length_b   1.000
_cell.length_c   1.000
_cell.angle_alpha   90.00
_cell.angle_beta   90.00
_cell.angle_gamma   90.00
#
_symmetry.space_group_name_H-M   'P 1'
#
loop_
_entity.id
_entity.type
_entity.pdbx_description
1 polymer ?
#
loop_
_entity_poly.entity_id
_entity_poly.type
_entity_poly.pdbx_seq_one_letter_code
_entity_poly.pdbx_strand_id
1 'polypeptide(L)'
;VSYKLYADDLKVFCRLTPETSVLLQRTVDGVSHWCYLNDLGVTITPTLDFSAHIADTLLIASRLTGTIMRSFIVRDPTFYIHLYRSLILPRLTYCCEIWRPYLKKEIKALDRLQNSFIRRVAYRCDVDRETIALESQS
;
A
#
# COMPACT_ATOMS: atom_id res chain seq x y z
N VAL A 1 -25.73 13.08 -12.71
CA VAL A 1 -24.56 12.79 -11.87
C VAL A 1 -24.68 13.66 -10.63
N SER A 2 -24.92 13.06 -9.47
CA SER A 2 -25.04 13.77 -8.19
C SER A 2 -23.73 13.63 -7.43
N TYR A 3 -23.08 14.74 -7.11
CA TYR A 3 -21.89 14.77 -6.27
C TYR A 3 -22.29 15.24 -4.86
N LYS A 4 -21.77 14.58 -3.82
CA LYS A 4 -21.78 15.10 -2.45
C LYS A 4 -20.34 15.34 -2.05
N LEU A 5 -19.99 16.60 -1.82
CA LEU A 5 -18.72 16.98 -1.21
C LEU A 5 -18.87 16.82 0.30
N TYR A 6 -18.10 15.91 0.88
CA TYR A 6 -17.70 15.98 2.27
C TYR A 6 -16.22 15.66 2.32
N ALA A 7 -15.48 16.40 3.16
CA ALA A 7 -14.01 16.50 3.23
C ALA A 7 -13.23 15.30 2.66
N ASP A 8 -12.26 15.61 1.79
CA ASP A 8 -11.22 14.76 1.18
C ASP A 8 -11.67 13.51 0.40
N ASP A 9 -12.92 13.04 0.54
CA ASP A 9 -13.45 11.83 -0.10
C ASP A 9 -14.40 12.14 -1.27
N LEU A 10 -13.92 11.97 -2.51
CA LEU A 10 -14.77 11.98 -3.71
C LEU A 10 -15.37 10.58 -3.96
N LYS A 11 -16.63 10.36 -3.57
CA LYS A 11 -17.37 9.13 -3.94
C LYS A 11 -18.26 9.38 -5.16
N VAL A 12 -17.87 8.84 -6.31
CA VAL A 12 -18.66 8.89 -7.55
C VAL A 12 -19.57 7.67 -7.64
N PHE A 13 -20.88 7.89 -7.54
CA PHE A 13 -21.88 6.84 -7.75
C PHE A 13 -22.57 7.05 -9.11
N CYS A 14 -22.53 6.05 -9.99
CA CYS A 14 -23.22 6.07 -11.28
C CYS A 14 -23.97 4.74 -11.49
N ARG A 15 -25.24 4.80 -11.92
CA ARG A 15 -25.96 3.61 -12.43
C ARG A 15 -25.47 3.33 -13.86
N LEU A 16 -24.90 2.15 -14.06
CA LEU A 16 -24.33 1.74 -15.34
C LEU A 16 -25.44 1.46 -16.37
N THR A 17 -25.44 2.27 -17.43
CA THR A 17 -26.10 1.97 -18.73
C THR A 17 -25.04 1.99 -19.84
N PRO A 18 -25.22 1.27 -20.97
CA PRO A 18 -24.19 1.17 -22.03
C PRO A 18 -23.69 2.54 -22.53
N GLU A 19 -24.57 3.54 -22.58
CA GLU A 19 -24.26 4.92 -23.00
C GLU A 19 -23.38 5.67 -21.99
N THR A 20 -23.52 5.37 -20.70
CA THR A 20 -22.75 6.01 -19.62
C THR A 20 -21.37 5.39 -19.41
N SER A 21 -21.08 4.22 -19.99
CA SER A 21 -19.80 3.52 -19.85
C SER A 21 -18.63 4.35 -20.40
N VAL A 22 -18.84 5.03 -21.54
CA VAL A 22 -17.85 5.92 -22.17
C VAL A 22 -17.57 7.15 -21.31
N LEU A 23 -18.61 7.71 -20.70
CA LEU A 23 -18.49 8.86 -19.80
C LEU A 23 -17.74 8.47 -18.51
N LEU A 24 -17.99 7.25 -18.02
CA LEU A 24 -17.31 6.72 -16.84
C LEU A 24 -15.83 6.48 -17.13
N GLN A 25 -15.48 5.90 -18.28
CA GLN A 25 -14.09 5.71 -18.68
C GLN A 25 -13.35 7.05 -18.76
N ARG A 26 -13.94 8.06 -19.42
CA ARG A 26 -13.36 9.42 -19.48
C ARG A 26 -13.14 10.05 -18.11
N THR A 27 -14.05 9.77 -17.16
CA THR A 27 -13.93 10.27 -15.79
C THR A 27 -12.77 9.58 -15.06
N VAL A 28 -12.65 8.25 -15.18
CA VAL A 28 -11.53 7.47 -14.62
C VAL A 28 -10.19 7.92 -15.21
N ASP A 29 -10.13 8.11 -16.52
CA ASP A 29 -8.94 8.60 -17.22
C ASP A 29 -8.56 10.01 -16.72
N GLY A 30 -9.55 10.88 -16.50
CA GLY A 30 -9.37 12.20 -15.91
C GLY A 30 -8.83 12.17 -14.48
N VAL A 31 -9.35 11.28 -13.63
CA VAL A 31 -8.83 11.09 -12.25
C VAL A 31 -7.41 10.53 -12.28
N SER A 32 -7.13 9.54 -13.13
CA SER A 32 -5.78 8.98 -13.29
C SER A 32 -4.78 10.06 -13.72
N HIS A 33 -5.14 10.88 -14.70
CA HIS A 33 -4.32 12.00 -15.15
C HIS A 33 -4.08 13.04 -14.05
N TRP A 34 -5.11 13.37 -13.27
CA TRP A 34 -4.98 14.31 -12.15
C TRP A 34 -4.07 13.76 -11.05
N CYS A 35 -4.17 12.47 -10.70
CA CYS A 35 -3.27 11.82 -9.74
C CYS A 35 -1.82 11.84 -10.19
N TYR A 36 -1.57 11.65 -11.49
CA TYR A 36 -0.24 11.77 -12.08
C TYR A 36 0.30 13.20 -11.99
N LEU A 37 -0.49 14.20 -12.39
CA LEU A 37 -0.07 15.61 -12.37
C LEU A 37 0.21 16.15 -10.97
N ASN A 38 -0.45 15.61 -9.94
CA ASN A 38 -0.29 16.05 -8.56
C ASN A 38 0.65 15.14 -7.74
N ASP A 39 1.40 14.26 -8.40
CA ASP A 39 2.36 13.33 -7.77
C ASP A 39 1.77 12.55 -6.58
N LEU A 40 0.48 12.21 -6.65
CA LEU A 40 -0.24 11.54 -5.56
C LEU A 40 0.19 10.08 -5.38
N GLY A 41 1.04 9.54 -6.25
CA GLY A 41 1.65 8.21 -6.12
C GLY A 41 0.70 7.03 -6.37
N VAL A 42 -0.51 7.26 -6.87
CA VAL A 42 -1.49 6.21 -7.18
C VAL A 42 -1.57 6.02 -8.70
N THR A 43 -1.18 4.84 -9.18
CA THR A 43 -1.26 4.48 -10.60
C THR A 43 -2.56 3.74 -10.86
N ILE A 44 -3.50 4.38 -11.57
CA ILE A 44 -4.79 3.78 -11.95
C ILE A 44 -4.70 3.38 -13.42
N THR A 45 -4.79 2.08 -13.70
CA THR A 45 -4.89 1.59 -15.08
C THR A 45 -6.32 1.74 -15.60
N PRO A 46 -6.53 1.92 -16.93
CA PRO A 46 -7.87 2.05 -17.51
C PRO A 46 -8.79 0.87 -17.24
N THR A 47 -8.22 -0.31 -16.99
CA THR A 47 -8.93 -1.55 -16.61
C THR A 47 -9.25 -1.65 -15.11
N LEU A 48 -8.93 -0.61 -14.31
CA LEU A 48 -8.97 -0.64 -12.85
C LEU A 48 -8.13 -1.78 -12.23
N ASP A 49 -7.07 -2.20 -12.92
CA ASP A 49 -6.12 -3.18 -12.38
C ASP A 49 -5.04 -2.47 -11.56
N PHE A 50 -5.00 -2.79 -10.27
CA PHE A 50 -4.03 -2.27 -9.32
C PHE A 50 -2.84 -3.21 -9.08
N SER A 51 -2.78 -4.38 -9.76
CA SER A 51 -1.67 -5.33 -9.60
C SER A 51 -0.29 -4.68 -9.81
N ALA A 52 -0.16 -3.79 -10.80
CA ALA A 52 1.10 -3.07 -11.05
C ALA A 52 1.46 -2.10 -9.91
N HIS A 53 0.48 -1.30 -9.47
CA HIS A 53 0.65 -0.37 -8.35
C HIS A 53 1.04 -1.10 -7.05
N ILE A 54 0.39 -2.24 -6.76
CA ILE A 54 0.71 -3.08 -5.60
C ILE A 54 2.15 -3.60 -5.69
N ALA A 55 2.57 -4.07 -6.86
CA ALA A 55 3.93 -4.58 -7.07
C ALA A 55 4.98 -3.47 -6.84
N ASP A 56 4.73 -2.26 -7.34
CA ASP A 56 5.64 -1.12 -7.16
C ASP A 56 5.72 -0.68 -5.69
N THR A 57 4.58 -0.60 -5.00
CA THR A 57 4.52 -0.25 -3.58
C THR A 57 5.27 -1.30 -2.73
N LEU A 58 5.09 -2.59 -3.02
CA LEU A 58 5.83 -3.68 -2.37
C LEU A 58 7.34 -3.61 -2.66
N LEU A 59 7.73 -3.25 -3.87
CA LEU A 59 9.14 -3.08 -4.24
C LEU A 59 9.79 -1.94 -3.46
N ILE A 60 9.10 -0.80 -3.33
CA ILE A 60 9.56 0.35 -2.53
C ILE A 60 9.71 -0.05 -1.05
N ALA A 61 8.71 -0.71 -0.48
CA ALA A 61 8.75 -1.20 0.91
C ALA A 61 9.90 -2.19 1.16
N SER A 62 10.18 -3.07 0.19
CA SER A 62 11.29 -4.02 0.25
C SER A 62 12.65 -3.31 0.22
N ARG A 63 12.79 -2.29 -0.64
CA ARG A 63 14.00 -1.45 -0.70
C ARG A 63 14.21 -0.67 0.61
N LEU A 64 13.16 -0.13 1.20
CA LEU A 64 13.22 0.54 2.51
C LEU A 64 13.65 -0.43 3.60
N THR A 65 13.07 -1.62 3.64
CA THR A 65 13.49 -2.70 4.55
C THR A 65 14.98 -3.00 4.40
N GLY A 66 15.47 -3.17 3.17
CA GLY A 66 16.89 -3.40 2.90
C GLY A 66 17.79 -2.24 3.30
N THR A 67 17.29 -1.01 3.25
CA THR A 67 18.03 0.19 3.64
C THR A 67 18.10 0.30 5.15
N ILE A 68 16.98 0.17 5.87
CA ILE A 68 16.92 0.15 7.34
C ILE A 68 17.89 -0.91 7.89
N MET A 69 17.87 -2.12 7.33
CA MET A 69 18.73 -3.21 7.76
C MET A 69 20.22 -2.97 7.47
N ARG A 70 20.59 -2.10 6.53
CA ARG A 70 22.00 -1.76 6.26
C ARG A 70 22.46 -0.55 7.05
N SER A 71 21.59 0.43 7.26
CA SER A 71 21.94 1.70 7.90
C SER A 71 22.02 1.60 9.42
N PHE A 72 21.23 0.73 10.05
CA PHE A 72 21.18 0.61 11.50
C PHE A 72 21.71 -0.73 11.98
N ILE A 73 22.57 -0.72 13.01
CA ILE A 73 23.14 -1.91 13.66
C ILE A 73 22.78 -1.85 15.15
N VAL A 74 21.47 -1.89 15.42
CA VAL A 74 20.93 -1.90 16.78
C VAL A 74 20.49 -3.33 17.12
N ARG A 75 20.68 -3.78 18.36
CA ARG A 75 20.22 -5.07 18.89
C ARG A 75 18.95 -4.91 19.75
N ASP A 76 18.00 -4.14 19.25
CA ASP A 76 16.72 -3.91 19.90
C ASP A 76 15.59 -4.12 18.87
N PRO A 77 14.71 -5.12 19.04
CA PRO A 77 13.64 -5.38 18.10
C PRO A 77 12.59 -4.25 18.09
N THR A 78 12.39 -3.54 19.21
CA THR A 78 11.37 -2.49 19.33
C THR A 78 11.73 -1.27 18.47
N PHE A 79 13.02 -0.95 18.35
CA PHE A 79 13.55 0.04 17.43
C PHE A 79 13.19 -0.27 15.96
N TYR A 80 13.40 -1.50 15.50
CA TYR A 80 13.04 -1.88 14.12
C TYR A 80 11.53 -1.88 13.88
N ILE A 81 10.73 -2.30 14.87
CA ILE A 81 9.27 -2.23 14.78
C ILE A 81 8.81 -0.77 14.64
N HIS A 82 9.41 0.17 15.39
CA HIS A 82 9.13 1.59 15.25
C HIS A 82 9.47 2.13 13.86
N LEU A 83 10.63 1.74 13.30
CA LEU A 83 11.00 2.11 11.94
C LEU A 83 10.05 1.52 10.90
N TYR A 84 9.62 0.26 11.10
CA TYR A 84 8.63 -0.36 10.24
C TYR A 84 7.31 0.42 10.27
N ARG A 85 6.81 0.74 11.47
CA ARG A 85 5.56 1.49 11.68
C ARG A 85 5.61 2.92 11.14
N SER A 86 6.74 3.60 11.23
CA SER A 86 6.88 5.00 10.81
C SER A 86 7.21 5.18 9.33
N LEU A 87 7.95 4.24 8.71
CA LEU A 87 8.44 4.41 7.34
C LEU A 87 7.80 3.47 6.33
N ILE A 88 7.56 2.21 6.70
CA ILE A 88 7.07 1.19 5.78
C ILE A 88 5.54 1.10 5.82
N LEU A 89 4.96 1.10 7.03
CA LEU A 89 3.52 0.98 7.22
C LEU A 89 2.72 2.05 6.48
N PRO A 90 3.07 3.36 6.56
CA PRO A 90 2.30 4.41 5.89
C PRO A 90 2.35 4.25 4.37
N ARG A 91 3.44 3.72 3.82
CA ARG A 91 3.55 3.44 2.37
C ARG A 91 2.66 2.28 1.93
N LEU A 92 2.48 1.29 2.80
CA LEU A 92 1.62 0.12 2.55
C LEU A 92 0.13 0.42 2.81
N THR A 93 -0.20 1.35 3.70
CA THR A 93 -1.59 1.72 4.01
C THR A 93 -2.09 2.91 3.20
N TYR A 94 -1.19 3.69 2.61
CA TYR A 94 -1.58 4.81 1.76
C TYR A 94 -2.43 4.34 0.57
N CYS A 95 -3.59 4.97 0.42
CA CYS A 95 -4.59 4.66 -0.60
C CYS A 95 -5.09 3.21 -0.61
N CYS A 96 -4.93 2.46 0.49
CA CYS A 96 -5.34 1.06 0.56
C CYS A 96 -6.84 0.87 0.28
N GLU A 97 -7.67 1.88 0.55
CA GLU A 97 -9.11 1.87 0.21
C GLU A 97 -9.38 1.76 -1.29
N ILE A 98 -8.46 2.26 -2.13
CA ILE A 98 -8.57 2.26 -3.59
C ILE A 98 -8.12 0.90 -4.14
N TRP A 99 -7.00 0.35 -3.64
CA TRP A 99 -6.34 -0.82 -4.22
C TRP A 99 -6.45 -2.10 -3.40
N ARG A 100 -7.33 -2.18 -2.38
CA ARG A 100 -7.47 -3.33 -1.46
C ARG A 100 -7.21 -4.67 -2.18
N PRO A 101 -6.08 -5.36 -1.89
CA PRO A 101 -5.67 -6.52 -2.66
C PRO A 101 -6.71 -7.64 -2.49
N TYR A 102 -7.41 -7.96 -3.58
CA TYR A 102 -8.43 -9.00 -3.60
C TYR A 102 -7.86 -10.34 -4.11
N LEU A 103 -6.69 -10.32 -4.76
CA LEU A 103 -6.05 -11.52 -5.26
C LEU A 103 -5.20 -12.16 -4.16
N LYS A 104 -5.39 -13.47 -3.94
CA LYS A 104 -4.58 -14.27 -3.00
C LYS A 104 -3.07 -14.14 -3.25
N LYS A 105 -2.66 -13.89 -4.51
CA LYS A 105 -1.25 -13.70 -4.88
C LYS A 105 -0.64 -12.44 -4.23
N GLU A 106 -1.42 -11.36 -4.16
CA GLU A 106 -1.00 -10.05 -3.65
C GLU A 106 -0.96 -10.05 -2.12
N ILE A 107 -1.98 -10.64 -1.49
CA ILE A 107 -2.01 -10.86 -0.04
C ILE A 107 -0.77 -11.66 0.40
N LYS A 108 -0.48 -12.78 -0.28
CA LYS A 108 0.73 -13.57 -0.02
C LYS A 108 2.02 -12.78 -0.25
N ALA A 109 2.05 -11.84 -1.19
CA ALA A 109 3.23 -11.01 -1.43
C ALA A 109 3.47 -10.02 -0.28
N LEU A 110 2.40 -9.43 0.26
CA LEU A 110 2.44 -8.58 1.44
C LEU A 110 2.92 -9.36 2.68
N ASP A 111 2.37 -10.56 2.91
CA ASP A 111 2.77 -11.44 4.01
C ASP A 111 4.26 -11.83 3.90
N ARG A 112 4.74 -12.11 2.69
CA ARG A 112 6.17 -12.41 2.46
C ARG A 112 7.07 -11.25 2.84
N LEU A 113 6.66 -10.01 2.52
CA LEU A 113 7.44 -8.82 2.87
C LEU A 113 7.50 -8.65 4.39
N GLN A 114 6.36 -8.74 5.07
CA GLN A 114 6.26 -8.66 6.53
C GLN A 114 7.10 -9.76 7.20
N ASN A 115 6.94 -11.01 6.77
CA ASN A 115 7.67 -12.15 7.33
C ASN A 115 9.18 -12.07 7.06
N SER A 116 9.59 -11.56 5.90
CA SER A 116 11.00 -11.31 5.58
C SER A 116 11.60 -10.25 6.50
N PHE A 117 10.86 -9.18 6.79
CA PHE A 117 11.28 -8.15 7.74
C PHE A 117 11.46 -8.73 9.14
N ILE A 118 10.42 -9.39 9.67
CA ILE A 118 10.43 -9.98 11.02
C ILE A 118 11.58 -10.97 11.17
N ARG A 119 11.79 -11.85 10.18
CA ARG A 119 12.90 -12.82 10.19
C ARG A 119 14.27 -12.15 10.28
N ARG A 120 14.47 -11.03 9.58
CA ARG A 120 15.73 -10.27 9.63
C ARG A 120 15.92 -9.59 10.99
N VAL A 121 14.86 -9.06 11.58
CA VAL A 121 14.91 -8.48 12.94
C VAL A 121 15.22 -9.58 13.97
N ALA A 122 14.50 -10.70 13.94
CA ALA A 122 14.69 -11.83 14.83
C ALA A 122 16.14 -12.32 14.83
N TYR A 123 16.69 -12.56 13.64
CA TYR A 123 18.09 -12.98 13.48
C TYR A 123 19.10 -11.95 14.00
N ARG A 124 18.82 -10.67 13.85
CA ARG A 124 19.73 -9.60 14.27
C ARG A 124 19.69 -9.32 15.77
N CYS A 125 18.51 -9.42 16.36
CA CYS A 125 18.28 -9.13 17.77
C CYS A 125 18.38 -10.38 18.66
N ASP A 126 18.54 -11.57 18.07
CA ASP A 126 18.58 -12.87 18.76
C ASP A 126 17.34 -13.09 19.64
N VAL A 127 16.17 -12.81 19.05
CA VAL A 127 14.86 -12.94 19.71
C VAL A 127 13.95 -13.87 18.92
N ASP A 128 13.06 -14.57 19.63
CA ASP A 128 12.06 -15.42 19.02
C ASP A 128 11.09 -14.60 18.16
N ARG A 129 10.70 -15.19 17.03
CA ARG A 129 9.77 -14.57 16.07
C ARG A 129 8.42 -14.24 16.69
N GLU A 130 7.99 -15.04 17.66
CA GLU A 130 6.72 -14.89 18.37
C GLU A 130 6.70 -13.63 19.25
N THR A 131 7.87 -13.17 19.68
CA THR A 131 8.02 -11.94 20.47
C THR A 131 7.97 -10.68 19.60
N ILE A 132 8.28 -10.79 18.30
CA ILE A 132 8.19 -9.70 17.33
C ILE A 132 6.79 -9.73 16.70
N ALA A 133 5.78 -9.43 17.50
CA ALA A 133 4.45 -9.21 16.98
C ALA A 133 4.38 -7.80 16.39
N LEU A 134 4.25 -7.70 15.07
CA LEU A 134 3.71 -6.51 14.42
C LEU A 134 2.21 -6.45 14.75
N GLU A 135 1.85 -6.34 16.04
CA GLU A 135 0.46 -6.34 16.44
C GLU A 135 -0.22 -5.16 15.76
N SER A 136 -1.12 -5.54 14.85
CA SER A 136 -2.32 -4.82 14.49
C SER A 136 -3.17 -4.70 15.74
N GLN A 137 -2.87 -3.73 16.60
CA GLN A 137 -3.87 -3.31 17.56
C GLN A 137 -4.81 -2.32 16.86
N SER A 138 -6.00 -2.87 16.60
CA SER A 138 -7.33 -2.22 16.51
C SER A 138 -7.55 -1.15 15.45
#